data_AF-A0A2V8I399-F1
#
_entry.id   AF-A0A2V8I399-F1
#
_cell.length_a   1.000
_cell.length_b   1.000
_cell.length_c   1.000
_cell.angle_alpha   90.00
_cell.angle_beta   90.00
_cell.angle_gamma   90.00
#
_symmetry.space_group_name_H-M   'P 1'
#
loop_
_entity.id
_entity.type
_entity.pdbx_description
1 polymer ?
#
loop_
_entity_poly.entity_id
_entity_poly.type
_entity_poly.pdbx_seq_one_letter_code
_entity_poly.pdbx_strand_id
1 'polypeptide(L)'
;MEAIISNLVSQFEKGALNRRQLVRGLAMLAATGTAARAAQNDIDFKTADIDHVSIQVTDLQRSVDFYKKMFDFSVVSEDKPLGIVRLGTNRTLVSLNRQSPAKIVDHFAIGVTRFTKEAATRYLTQRGGRVGDDPYHGLHVNDPDGVYVQISLQR
;
A
#
# COMPACT_ATOMS: atom_id res chain seq x y z
N MET A 1 21.89 16.37 4.16
CA MET A 1 21.47 17.73 3.75
C MET A 1 22.30 18.79 4.48
N GLU A 2 22.51 18.67 5.79
CA GLU A 2 23.37 19.57 6.57
C GLU A 2 24.77 19.77 5.97
N ALA A 3 25.49 18.70 5.61
CA ALA A 3 26.85 18.82 5.04
C ALA A 3 26.92 19.70 3.77
N ILE A 4 25.85 19.72 2.96
CA ILE A 4 25.80 20.51 1.72
C ILE A 4 25.51 21.98 2.06
N ILE A 5 24.61 22.23 3.02
CA ILE A 5 24.29 23.57 3.51
C ILE A 5 25.53 24.18 4.17
N SER A 6 26.21 23.43 5.04
CA SER A 6 27.44 23.87 5.71
C SER A 6 28.55 24.19 4.71
N ASN A 7 28.65 23.44 3.60
CA ASN A 7 29.62 23.73 2.54
C ASN A 7 29.29 25.05 1.82
N LEU A 8 28.03 25.27 1.43
CA LEU A 8 27.58 26.52 0.80
C LEU A 8 27.82 27.74 1.70
N VAL A 9 27.54 27.62 2.99
CA VAL A 9 27.80 28.67 3.99
C VAL A 9 29.31 28.94 4.11
N SER A 10 30.13 27.89 4.23
CA SER A 10 31.59 28.05 4.34
C SER A 10 32.21 28.71 3.11
N GLN A 11 31.71 28.42 1.90
CA GLN A 11 32.18 29.09 0.68
C GLN A 11 31.77 30.57 0.62
N PHE A 12 30.60 30.92 1.16
CA PHE A 12 30.18 32.32 1.29
C PHE A 12 31.05 33.08 2.30
N GLU A 13 31.33 32.49 3.47
CA GLU A 13 32.19 33.09 4.50
C GLU A 13 33.63 33.34 4.01
N LYS A 14 34.13 32.46 3.14
CA LYS A 14 35.45 32.60 2.49
C LYS A 14 35.44 33.56 1.29
N GLY A 15 34.30 34.18 0.97
CA GLY A 15 34.15 35.12 -0.15
C GLY A 15 34.13 34.46 -1.54
N ALA A 16 34.15 33.12 -1.61
CA ALA A 16 34.10 32.38 -2.87
C ALA A 16 32.70 32.41 -3.50
N LEU A 17 31.66 32.64 -2.70
CA LEU A 17 30.29 32.91 -3.17
C LEU A 17 29.83 34.29 -2.72
N ASN A 18 29.12 34.99 -3.60
CA ASN A 18 28.37 36.17 -3.20
C ASN A 18 26.96 35.81 -2.68
N ARG A 19 26.31 36.76 -2.01
CA ARG A 19 24.97 36.58 -1.41
C ARG A 19 23.95 35.99 -2.39
N ARG A 20 23.98 36.44 -3.66
CA ARG A 20 23.03 35.99 -4.70
C ARG A 20 23.26 34.52 -5.07
N GLN A 21 24.52 34.09 -5.13
CA GLN A 21 24.86 32.69 -5.41
C GLN A 21 24.48 31.77 -4.25
N LEU A 22 24.72 32.19 -3.01
CA LEU A 22 24.30 31.44 -1.82
C LEU A 22 22.77 31.25 -1.80
N VAL A 23 22.00 32.32 -1.99
CA VAL A 23 20.53 32.26 -2.00
C VAL A 23 20.03 31.33 -3.11
N ARG A 24 20.63 31.37 -4.31
CA ARG A 24 20.27 30.45 -5.40
C ARG A 24 20.59 29.00 -5.07
N GLY A 25 21.75 28.72 -4.47
CA GLY A 25 22.13 27.37 -4.04
C GLY A 25 21.15 26.79 -3.02
N LEU A 26 20.78 27.58 -2.00
CA LEU A 26 19.79 27.19 -1.00
C LEU A 26 18.39 27.01 -1.59
N ALA A 27 17.96 27.91 -2.49
CA ALA A 27 16.68 27.79 -3.18
C ALA A 27 16.61 26.52 -4.06
N MET A 28 17.69 26.17 -4.76
CA MET A 28 17.78 24.92 -5.53
C MET A 28 17.73 23.68 -4.62
N LEU A 29 18.40 23.70 -3.45
CA LEU A 29 18.31 22.63 -2.45
C LEU A 29 16.90 22.47 -1.86
N ALA A 30 16.18 23.58 -1.65
CA ALA A 30 14.79 23.54 -1.21
C ALA A 30 13.86 22.99 -2.31
N ALA A 31 14.10 23.38 -3.56
CA ALA A 31 13.33 22.93 -4.73
C ALA A 31 13.55 21.44 -5.04
N THR A 32 14.75 20.91 -4.83
CA THR A 32 15.00 19.46 -4.98
C THR A 32 14.34 18.66 -3.85
N GLY A 33 14.23 19.22 -2.65
CA GLY A 33 13.48 18.62 -1.54
C GLY A 33 11.97 18.53 -1.79
N THR A 34 11.37 19.52 -2.47
CA THR A 34 9.95 19.51 -2.85
C THR A 34 9.69 18.64 -4.08
N ALA A 35 10.56 18.67 -5.09
CA ALA A 35 10.44 17.83 -6.28
C ALA A 35 10.63 16.33 -5.97
N ALA A 36 11.57 15.98 -5.08
CA ALA A 36 11.75 14.60 -4.62
C ALA A 36 10.55 14.09 -3.79
N ARG A 37 9.86 14.98 -3.08
CA ARG A 37 8.61 14.65 -2.36
C ARG A 37 7.40 14.51 -3.28
N ALA A 38 7.31 15.34 -4.32
CA ALA A 38 6.27 15.26 -5.34
C ALA A 38 6.42 14.03 -6.25
N ALA A 39 7.65 13.61 -6.55
CA ALA A 39 7.94 12.46 -7.41
C ALA A 39 7.77 11.08 -6.74
N GLN A 40 7.42 11.01 -5.45
CA GLN A 40 7.32 9.74 -4.72
C GLN A 40 5.89 9.20 -4.48
N ASN A 41 4.80 9.94 -4.66
CA ASN A 41 3.56 9.55 -3.95
C ASN A 41 2.19 9.93 -4.56
N ASP A 42 1.91 9.59 -5.82
CA ASP A 42 0.52 9.56 -6.28
C ASP A 42 0.11 8.12 -6.60
N ILE A 43 -0.71 7.56 -5.71
CA ILE A 43 -1.47 6.34 -5.98
C ILE A 43 -2.40 6.62 -7.18
N ASP A 44 -2.35 5.74 -8.18
CA ASP A 44 -3.16 5.83 -9.39
C ASP A 44 -4.08 4.61 -9.51
N PHE A 45 -5.38 4.87 -9.59
CA PHE A 45 -6.41 3.85 -9.75
C PHE A 45 -6.82 3.63 -11.21
N LYS A 46 -6.22 4.33 -12.19
CA LYS A 46 -6.57 4.17 -13.61
C LYS A 46 -6.33 2.76 -14.15
N THR A 47 -5.35 2.05 -13.60
CA THR A 47 -5.03 0.66 -13.97
C THR A 47 -5.47 -0.32 -12.90
N ALA A 48 -6.36 0.09 -11.99
CA ALA A 48 -6.76 -0.75 -10.88
C ALA A 48 -7.56 -1.96 -11.36
N ASP A 49 -7.35 -3.09 -10.68
CA ASP A 49 -8.11 -4.32 -10.86
C ASP A 49 -8.60 -4.86 -9.52
N ILE A 50 -9.43 -5.90 -9.55
CA ILE A 50 -9.66 -6.71 -8.36
C ILE A 50 -8.42 -7.60 -8.20
N ASP A 51 -7.74 -7.48 -7.06
CA ASP A 51 -6.57 -8.30 -6.74
C ASP A 51 -7.04 -9.66 -6.19
N HIS A 52 -7.78 -9.64 -5.09
CA HIS A 52 -8.34 -10.84 -4.47
C HIS A 52 -9.65 -10.55 -3.72
N VAL A 53 -10.38 -11.63 -3.42
CA VAL A 53 -11.52 -11.61 -2.50
C VAL A 53 -11.17 -12.43 -1.27
N SER A 54 -11.49 -11.90 -0.08
CA SER A 54 -11.30 -12.61 1.17
C SER A 54 -12.63 -13.13 1.71
N ILE A 55 -12.64 -14.37 2.20
CA ILE A 55 -13.82 -15.01 2.76
C ILE A 55 -13.54 -15.67 4.11
N GLN A 56 -14.53 -15.67 4.98
CA GLN A 56 -14.48 -16.37 6.27
C GLN A 56 -14.93 -17.82 6.11
N VAL A 57 -14.10 -18.75 6.60
CA VAL A 57 -14.35 -20.19 6.58
C VAL A 57 -14.16 -20.79 7.97
N THR A 58 -14.96 -21.79 8.31
CA THR A 58 -14.81 -22.50 9.59
C THR A 58 -13.70 -23.55 9.58
N ASP A 59 -13.35 -24.06 8.39
CA ASP A 59 -12.36 -25.11 8.19
C ASP A 59 -11.50 -24.75 6.98
N LEU A 60 -10.24 -24.42 7.24
CA LEU A 60 -9.27 -24.04 6.22
C LEU A 60 -8.94 -25.22 5.32
N GLN A 61 -8.64 -26.39 5.88
CA GLN A 61 -8.17 -27.53 5.10
C GLN A 61 -9.24 -27.98 4.10
N ARG A 62 -10.49 -28.11 4.58
CA ARG A 62 -11.63 -28.45 3.72
C ARG A 62 -11.81 -27.44 2.59
N SER A 63 -11.64 -26.15 2.89
CA SER A 63 -11.81 -25.08 1.89
C SER A 63 -10.66 -25.06 0.90
N VAL A 64 -9.41 -25.23 1.35
CA VAL A 64 -8.23 -25.36 0.50
C VAL A 64 -8.39 -26.52 -0.47
N ASP A 65 -8.77 -27.70 0.02
CA ASP A 65 -8.94 -28.89 -0.83
C ASP A 65 -10.04 -28.70 -1.88
N PHE A 66 -11.11 -27.99 -1.54
CA PHE A 66 -12.15 -27.61 -2.50
C PHE A 66 -11.59 -26.74 -3.63
N TYR A 67 -10.88 -25.65 -3.30
CA TYR A 67 -10.35 -24.73 -4.32
C TYR A 67 -9.26 -25.37 -5.19
N LYS A 68 -8.41 -26.22 -4.59
CA LYS A 68 -7.42 -27.02 -5.33
C LYS A 68 -8.10 -27.97 -6.31
N LYS A 69 -9.15 -28.68 -5.87
CA LYS A 69 -9.82 -29.70 -6.71
C LYS A 69 -10.69 -29.09 -7.82
N MET A 70 -11.37 -27.99 -7.54
CA MET A 70 -12.37 -27.44 -8.45
C MET A 70 -11.78 -26.45 -9.46
N PHE A 71 -10.72 -25.74 -9.08
CA PHE A 71 -10.16 -24.64 -9.88
C PHE A 71 -8.66 -24.78 -10.14
N ASP A 72 -8.05 -25.91 -9.74
CA ASP A 72 -6.61 -26.16 -9.84
C ASP A 72 -5.76 -25.06 -9.18
N PHE A 73 -6.30 -24.40 -8.16
CA PHE A 73 -5.56 -23.39 -7.40
C PHE A 73 -4.45 -24.03 -6.58
N SER A 74 -3.39 -23.27 -6.34
CA SER A 74 -2.28 -23.60 -5.47
C SER A 74 -2.23 -22.66 -4.27
N VAL A 75 -1.49 -23.05 -3.23
CA VAL A 75 -1.21 -22.15 -2.10
C VAL A 75 -0.17 -21.14 -2.55
N VAL A 76 -0.57 -19.87 -2.58
CA VAL A 76 0.31 -18.74 -2.92
C VAL A 76 1.06 -18.27 -1.69
N SER A 77 0.37 -18.17 -0.54
CA SER A 77 0.98 -17.84 0.75
C SER A 77 0.06 -18.21 1.91
N GLU A 78 0.62 -18.26 3.12
CA GLU A 78 -0.12 -18.56 4.34
C GLU A 78 0.39 -17.72 5.52
N ASP A 79 -0.53 -17.36 6.41
CA ASP A 79 -0.25 -16.80 7.74
C ASP A 79 -0.88 -17.74 8.77
N LYS A 80 -0.09 -18.69 9.28
CA LYS A 80 -0.58 -19.72 10.21
C LYS A 80 -1.06 -19.12 11.54
N PRO A 81 -0.34 -18.17 12.16
CA PRO A 81 -0.82 -17.50 13.37
C PRO A 81 -2.20 -16.86 13.22
N LEU A 82 -2.48 -16.21 12.09
CA LEU A 82 -3.79 -15.59 11.82
C LEU A 82 -4.82 -16.56 11.23
N GLY A 83 -4.41 -17.78 10.88
CA GLY A 83 -5.29 -18.76 10.23
C GLY A 83 -5.73 -18.30 8.83
N ILE A 84 -4.80 -17.76 8.05
CA ILE A 84 -5.06 -17.25 6.70
C ILE A 84 -4.33 -18.12 5.67
N VAL A 85 -5.05 -18.57 4.63
CA VAL A 85 -4.45 -19.26 3.47
C VAL A 85 -4.89 -18.57 2.19
N ARG A 86 -3.93 -18.16 1.36
CA ARG A 86 -4.17 -17.44 0.10
C ARG A 86 -3.93 -18.38 -1.07
N LEU A 87 -4.93 -18.50 -1.94
CA LEU A 87 -4.95 -19.44 -3.05
C LEU A 87 -5.11 -18.72 -4.39
N GLY A 88 -4.58 -19.33 -5.46
CA GLY A 88 -4.79 -18.88 -6.83
C GLY A 88 -3.88 -19.64 -7.81
N THR A 89 -3.73 -19.11 -9.02
CA THR A 89 -2.89 -19.71 -10.06
C THR A 89 -1.44 -19.22 -9.95
N ASN A 90 -1.19 -17.96 -10.33
CA ASN A 90 0.12 -17.29 -10.28
C ASN A 90 0.16 -16.13 -9.27
N ARG A 91 -1.02 -15.70 -8.80
CA ARG A 91 -1.21 -14.69 -7.76
C ARG A 91 -2.39 -15.10 -6.88
N THR A 92 -2.54 -14.43 -5.74
CA THR A 92 -3.71 -14.63 -4.88
C THR A 92 -4.98 -14.22 -5.64
N LEU A 93 -6.00 -15.06 -5.60
CA LEU A 93 -7.35 -14.76 -6.10
C LEU A 93 -8.38 -14.87 -4.98
N VAL A 94 -8.19 -15.82 -4.05
CA VAL A 94 -9.02 -15.99 -2.85
C VAL A 94 -8.16 -16.06 -1.59
N SER A 95 -8.49 -15.27 -0.58
CA SER A 95 -7.94 -15.37 0.77
C SER A 95 -8.96 -16.08 1.67
N LEU A 96 -8.55 -17.15 2.33
CA LEU A 96 -9.37 -17.91 3.26
C LEU A 96 -8.97 -17.54 4.69
N ASN A 97 -9.88 -16.93 5.44
CA ASN A 97 -9.67 -16.54 6.83
C ASN A 97 -10.43 -17.49 7.76
N ARG A 98 -9.75 -18.13 8.71
CA ARG A 98 -10.41 -19.00 9.70
C ARG A 98 -11.13 -18.18 10.77
N GLN A 99 -12.36 -17.80 10.49
CA GLN A 99 -13.19 -16.96 11.35
C GLN A 99 -14.64 -17.42 11.36
N SER A 100 -15.40 -16.92 12.34
CA SER A 100 -16.82 -17.17 12.51
C SER A 100 -17.56 -15.83 12.59
N PRO A 101 -18.72 -15.68 11.91
CA PRO A 101 -19.41 -16.71 11.15
C PRO A 101 -18.83 -16.92 9.75
N ALA A 102 -18.86 -18.17 9.27
CA ALA A 102 -18.47 -18.47 7.89
C ALA A 102 -19.50 -17.94 6.87
N LYS A 103 -19.14 -17.99 5.58
CA LYS A 103 -19.92 -17.50 4.43
C LYS A 103 -20.00 -15.97 4.34
N ILE A 104 -19.14 -15.27 5.08
CA ILE A 104 -18.93 -13.84 4.92
C ILE A 104 -17.88 -13.64 3.83
N VAL A 105 -18.21 -12.79 2.84
CA VAL A 105 -17.20 -12.09 2.05
C VAL A 105 -16.70 -10.95 2.93
N ASP A 106 -15.48 -11.12 3.41
CA ASP A 106 -14.88 -10.31 4.46
C ASP A 106 -14.46 -8.95 3.91
N HIS A 107 -13.74 -8.98 2.80
CA HIS A 107 -13.32 -7.81 2.03
C HIS A 107 -12.99 -8.23 0.60
N PHE A 108 -12.88 -7.23 -0.29
CA PHE A 108 -12.21 -7.38 -1.56
C PHE A 108 -11.06 -6.37 -1.64
N ALA A 109 -10.02 -6.74 -2.36
CA ALA A 109 -8.84 -5.91 -2.54
C ALA A 109 -8.83 -5.31 -3.94
N ILE A 110 -8.61 -4.00 -4.01
CA ILE A 110 -8.28 -3.30 -5.23
C ILE A 110 -6.76 -3.30 -5.37
N GLY A 111 -6.28 -3.87 -6.47
CA GLY A 111 -4.88 -3.87 -6.84
C GLY A 111 -4.49 -2.55 -7.50
N VAL A 112 -3.40 -1.94 -7.03
CA VAL A 112 -2.77 -0.79 -7.71
C VAL A 112 -1.30 -1.09 -7.95
N THR A 113 -0.77 -0.62 -9.08
CA THR A 113 0.58 -0.99 -9.53
C THR A 113 1.69 -0.50 -8.60
N ARG A 114 1.51 0.66 -7.96
CA ARG A 114 2.54 1.30 -7.13
C ARG A 114 1.89 2.17 -6.06
N PHE A 115 2.17 1.87 -4.79
CA PHE A 115 1.85 2.77 -3.68
C PHE A 115 2.73 2.48 -2.44
N THR A 116 2.79 3.47 -1.55
CA THR A 116 3.21 3.29 -0.15
C THR A 116 1.99 3.40 0.74
N LYS A 117 1.99 2.75 1.91
CA LYS A 117 0.86 2.86 2.85
C LYS A 117 0.57 4.31 3.19
N GLU A 118 1.61 5.12 3.40
CA GLU A 118 1.49 6.55 3.72
C GLU A 118 0.85 7.35 2.59
N ALA A 119 1.18 7.05 1.32
CA ALA A 119 0.59 7.71 0.17
C ALA A 119 -0.89 7.34 -0.01
N ALA A 120 -1.22 6.05 0.14
CA ALA A 120 -2.61 5.58 0.06
C ALA A 120 -3.48 6.13 1.20
N THR A 121 -2.99 6.08 2.45
CA THR A 121 -3.69 6.70 3.59
C THR A 121 -3.96 8.17 3.33
N ARG A 122 -2.96 8.94 2.91
CA ARG A 122 -3.15 10.36 2.60
C ARG A 122 -4.17 10.57 1.49
N TYR A 123 -4.08 9.80 0.39
CA TYR A 123 -5.00 9.91 -0.74
C TYR A 123 -6.45 9.67 -0.34
N LEU A 124 -6.70 8.63 0.47
CA LEU A 124 -8.04 8.24 0.91
C LEU A 124 -8.59 9.21 1.94
N THR A 125 -7.80 9.60 2.95
CA THR A 125 -8.23 10.55 3.99
C THR A 125 -8.55 11.92 3.41
N GLN A 126 -7.78 12.41 2.42
CA GLN A 126 -8.07 13.68 1.73
C GLN A 126 -9.42 13.68 1.00
N ARG A 127 -9.97 12.49 0.72
CA ARG A 127 -11.28 12.28 0.07
C ARG A 127 -12.38 11.94 1.08
N GLY A 128 -12.11 12.04 2.38
CA GLY A 128 -13.06 11.73 3.44
C GLY A 128 -13.16 10.24 3.80
N GLY A 129 -12.28 9.40 3.25
CA GLY A 129 -12.23 7.98 3.59
C GLY A 129 -11.80 7.74 5.03
N ARG A 130 -12.45 6.78 5.70
CA ARG A 130 -12.01 6.26 7.00
C ARG A 130 -11.01 5.13 6.76
N VAL A 131 -9.73 5.41 6.96
CA VAL A 131 -8.65 4.46 6.67
C VAL A 131 -8.34 3.61 7.90
N GLY A 132 -8.28 2.30 7.73
CA GLY A 132 -7.79 1.33 8.70
C GLY A 132 -6.57 0.56 8.16
N ASP A 133 -5.78 -0.02 9.06
CA ASP A 133 -4.69 -0.93 8.73
C ASP A 133 -4.57 -1.99 9.83
N ASP A 134 -4.98 -3.22 9.52
CA ASP A 134 -4.98 -4.33 10.48
C ASP A 134 -4.51 -5.64 9.85
N PRO A 135 -4.18 -6.67 10.65
CA PRO A 135 -3.62 -7.91 10.13
C PRO A 135 -4.57 -8.74 9.25
N TYR A 136 -5.88 -8.55 9.34
CA TYR A 136 -6.88 -9.30 8.57
C TYR A 136 -7.22 -8.63 7.24
N HIS A 137 -7.40 -7.31 7.25
CA HIS A 137 -7.83 -6.54 6.07
C HIS A 137 -6.70 -5.76 5.39
N GLY A 138 -5.50 -5.70 6.01
CA GLY A 138 -4.43 -4.83 5.56
C GLY A 138 -4.84 -3.36 5.58
N LEU A 139 -4.19 -2.53 4.75
CA LEU A 139 -4.59 -1.14 4.55
C LEU A 139 -5.90 -1.09 3.77
N HIS A 140 -6.95 -0.52 4.36
CA HIS A 140 -8.28 -0.51 3.77
C HIS A 140 -9.03 0.80 4.04
N VAL A 141 -10.14 0.98 3.33
CA VAL A 141 -11.15 2.02 3.57
C VAL A 141 -12.53 1.39 3.64
N ASN A 142 -13.41 1.93 4.47
CA ASN A 142 -14.82 1.53 4.48
C ASN A 142 -15.57 2.22 3.34
N ASP A 143 -16.34 1.45 2.58
CA ASP A 143 -17.35 2.01 1.70
C ASP A 143 -18.55 2.58 2.50
N PRO A 144 -19.53 3.25 1.84
CA PRO A 144 -20.68 3.83 2.53
C PRO A 144 -21.54 2.83 3.32
N ASP A 145 -21.53 1.56 2.94
CA ASP A 145 -22.33 0.48 3.55
C ASP A 145 -21.51 -0.35 4.55
N GLY A 146 -20.25 0.00 4.78
CA GLY A 146 -19.37 -0.59 5.78
C GLY A 146 -18.53 -1.77 5.26
N VAL A 147 -18.52 -2.05 3.96
CA VAL A 147 -17.63 -3.06 3.36
C VAL A 147 -16.18 -2.56 3.43
N TYR A 148 -15.28 -3.43 3.87
CA TYR A 148 -13.85 -3.14 3.83
C TYR A 148 -13.33 -3.29 2.39
N VAL A 149 -12.76 -2.21 1.87
CA VAL A 149 -12.09 -2.18 0.56
C VAL A 149 -10.59 -2.07 0.80
N GLN A 150 -9.88 -3.18 0.62
CA GLN A 150 -8.43 -3.22 0.82
C GLN A 150 -7.70 -2.59 -0.37
N ILE A 151 -6.61 -1.87 -0.08
CA ILE A 151 -5.64 -1.44 -1.09
C ILE A 151 -4.47 -2.41 -1.06
N SER A 152 -4.20 -3.02 -2.21
CA SER A 152 -3.16 -4.04 -2.37
C SER A 152 -2.22 -3.67 -3.51
N LEU A 153 -1.00 -4.20 -3.43
CA LEU A 153 -0.04 -4.01 -4.51
C LEU A 153 -0.37 -5.05 -5.57
N GLN A 154 -0.74 -4.60 -6.77
CA GLN A 154 -0.97 -5.48 -7.90
C GLN A 154 0.34 -6.24 -8.20
N ARG A 155 0.27 -7.57 -8.18
CA ARG A 155 1.41 -8.45 -8.46
C ARG A 155 1.26 -9.16 -9.79
#